data_AF-A0A2J4Y853-F1
#
_entry.id   AF-A0A2J4Y853-F1
#
_cell.length_a   1.000
_cell.length_b   1.000
_cell.length_c   1.000
_cell.angle_alpha   90.00
_cell.angle_beta   90.00
_cell.angle_gamma   90.00
#
_symmetry.space_group_name_H-M   'P 1'
#
loop_
_entity.id
_entity.type
_entity.pdbx_description
1 polymer ?
#
loop_
_entity_poly.entity_id
_entity_poly.type
_entity_poly.pdbx_seq_one_letter_code
_entity_poly.pdbx_strand_id
1 'polypeptide(L)' 'RIYQMMKNLSLVAQLEINAHPHMLRHACGFALANKGVDTRLIQDFLGHRNIQHTVIYTASNDARFREVW' A
#
# COMPACT_ATOMS: atom_id res chain seq x y z
N ARG A 1 13.82 -13.29 -10.77
CA ARG A 1 12.74 -14.29 -10.96
C ARG A 1 11.36 -13.77 -10.54
N ILE A 2 11.18 -13.27 -9.31
CA ILE A 2 9.88 -12.75 -8.82
C ILE A 2 9.34 -11.56 -9.64
N TYR A 3 10.20 -10.61 -10.02
CA TYR A 3 9.78 -9.47 -10.85
C TYR A 3 9.20 -9.89 -12.21
N GLN A 4 9.82 -10.87 -12.87
CA GLN A 4 9.32 -11.39 -14.15
C GLN A 4 8.00 -12.16 -13.97
N MET A 5 7.85 -12.89 -12.87
CA MET A 5 6.59 -13.55 -12.53
C MET A 5 5.47 -12.54 -12.33
N MET A 6 5.71 -11.46 -11.57
CA MET A 6 4.73 -10.39 -11.36
C MET A 6 4.33 -9.70 -12.66
N LYS A 7 5.31 -9.38 -13.52
CA LYS A 7 5.06 -8.82 -14.83
C LYS A 7 4.20 -9.74 -15.70
N ASN A 8 4.48 -11.04 -15.71
CA ASN A 8 3.67 -11.98 -16.48
C ASN A 8 2.25 -12.09 -15.92
N LEU A 9 2.09 -12.10 -14.58
CA LEU A 9 0.78 -12.11 -13.93
C LEU A 9 -0.01 -10.84 -14.25
N SER A 10 0.62 -9.67 -14.32
CA SER A 10 -0.09 -8.43 -14.68
C SER A 10 -0.60 -8.46 -16.13
N LEU A 11 0.14 -9.06 -17.05
CA LEU A 11 -0.32 -9.28 -18.43
C LEU A 11 -1.51 -10.23 -18.50
N VAL A 12 -1.45 -11.36 -17.78
CA VAL A 12 -2.56 -12.33 -17.72
C VAL A 12 -3.80 -11.71 -17.08
N ALA A 13 -3.62 -10.87 -16.06
CA ALA A 13 -4.70 -10.13 -15.39
C ALA A 13 -5.19 -8.91 -16.19
N GLN A 14 -4.66 -8.65 -17.40
CA GLN A 14 -5.02 -7.52 -18.26
C GLN A 14 -4.88 -6.15 -17.56
N LEU A 15 -3.89 -6.02 -16.67
CA LEU A 15 -3.60 -4.75 -16.03
C LEU A 15 -2.82 -3.84 -17.00
N GLU A 16 -3.25 -2.58 -17.12
CA GLU A 16 -2.53 -1.55 -17.89
C GLU A 16 -1.20 -1.13 -17.23
N ILE A 17 -0.93 -1.61 -16.02
CA ILE A 17 0.26 -1.32 -15.25
C ILE A 17 1.27 -2.46 -15.28
N ASN A 18 2.56 -2.12 -15.32
CA ASN A 18 3.65 -3.08 -15.16
C ASN A 18 3.86 -3.40 -13.67
N ALA A 19 3.08 -4.35 -13.16
CA ALA A 19 3.09 -4.70 -11.74
C ALA A 19 4.43 -5.32 -11.32
N HIS A 20 4.90 -4.92 -10.15
CA HIS A 20 6.09 -5.46 -9.53
C HIS A 20 5.91 -5.50 -8.00
N PRO A 21 6.72 -6.28 -7.25
CA PRO A 21 6.47 -6.56 -5.84
C PRO A 21 6.30 -5.31 -4.95
N HIS A 22 7.02 -4.23 -5.25
CA HIS A 22 6.92 -2.98 -4.49
C HIS A 22 5.53 -2.34 -4.60
N MET A 23 4.85 -2.45 -5.75
CA MET A 23 3.48 -1.93 -5.92
C MET A 23 2.49 -2.68 -5.03
N LEU A 24 2.65 -3.99 -4.83
CA LEU A 24 1.81 -4.75 -3.91
C LEU A 24 2.02 -4.34 -2.46
N ARG A 25 3.27 -4.01 -2.09
CA ARG A 25 3.56 -3.43 -0.78
C ARG A 25 2.85 -2.08 -0.59
N HIS A 26 2.87 -1.21 -1.61
CA HIS A 26 2.09 0.03 -1.56
C HIS A 26 0.60 -0.23 -1.45
N ALA A 27 0.04 -1.11 -2.29
CA ALA A 27 -1.36 -1.47 -2.26
C ALA A 27 -1.78 -2.00 -0.88
N CYS A 28 -0.95 -2.82 -0.24
CA CYS A 28 -1.17 -3.29 1.12
C CYS A 28 -1.18 -2.13 2.13
N GLY A 29 -0.20 -1.22 2.08
CA GLY A 29 -0.14 -0.05 2.94
C GLY A 29 -1.37 0.86 2.81
N PHE A 30 -1.77 1.19 1.58
CA PHE A 30 -2.99 1.96 1.31
C PHE A 30 -4.25 1.24 1.77
N ALA A 31 -4.37 -0.08 1.54
CA ALA A 31 -5.52 -0.87 1.96
C ALA A 31 -5.68 -0.91 3.49
N LEU A 32 -4.57 -1.06 4.24
CA LEU A 32 -4.59 -1.01 5.70
C LEU A 32 -4.94 0.39 6.22
N ALA A 33 -4.35 1.43 5.61
CA ALA A 33 -4.66 2.80 5.98
C ALA A 33 -6.13 3.12 5.75
N ASN A 34 -6.70 2.76 4.60
CA ASN A 34 -8.13 2.96 4.28
C ASN A 34 -9.08 2.20 5.22
N LYS A 35 -8.62 1.09 5.81
CA LYS A 35 -9.37 0.36 6.86
C LYS A 35 -9.30 1.03 8.24
N GLY A 36 -8.60 2.16 8.37
CA GLY A 36 -8.42 2.86 9.65
C GLY A 36 -7.39 2.21 10.56
N VAL A 37 -6.53 1.31 10.05
CA VAL A 37 -5.47 0.71 10.86
C VAL A 37 -4.49 1.80 11.29
N ASP A 38 -4.07 1.75 12.55
CA ASP A 38 -3.11 2.69 13.09
C ASP A 38 -1.81 2.75 12.26
N THR A 39 -1.31 3.96 12.04
CA THR A 39 -0.18 4.19 11.13
C THR A 39 1.13 3.61 11.68
N ARG A 40 1.31 3.52 13.01
CA ARG A 40 2.48 2.86 13.60
C ARG A 40 2.40 1.36 13.46
N LEU A 41 1.22 0.77 13.61
CA LEU A 41 1.03 -0.67 13.34
C LEU A 41 1.35 -1.02 11.89
N ILE A 42 0.92 -0.20 10.92
CA ILE A 42 1.27 -0.39 9.51
C ILE A 42 2.80 -0.26 9.31
N GLN A 43 3.43 0.71 9.97
CA GLN A 43 4.89 0.91 9.90
C GLN A 43 5.64 -0.33 10.36
N ASP A 44 5.27 -0.88 11.51
CA ASP A 44 5.90 -2.05 12.12
C ASP A 44 5.67 -3.30 11.26
N PHE A 45 4.43 -3.51 10.80
CA PHE A 45 4.07 -4.64 9.94
C PHE A 45 4.85 -4.64 8.62
N LEU A 46 4.98 -3.47 7.99
CA LEU A 46 5.76 -3.36 6.75
C LEU A 46 7.27 -3.34 7.04
N GLY A 47 7.70 -2.97 8.23
CA GLY A 47 9.12 -2.83 8.58
C GLY A 47 9.75 -1.56 8.03
N HIS A 48 9.01 -0.44 8.03
CA HIS A 48 9.54 0.85 7.61
C HIS A 48 10.36 1.51 8.72
N ARG A 49 11.66 1.69 8.49
CA ARG A 49 12.54 2.42 9.41
C ARG A 49 12.14 3.89 9.57
N ASN A 50 11.76 4.54 8.48
CA ASN A 50 11.30 5.93 8.48
C ASN A 50 9.78 5.97 8.33
N ILE A 51 9.10 6.59 9.28
CA ILE A 51 7.63 6.75 9.30
C ILE A 51 7.11 7.49 8.06
N GLN A 52 7.92 8.34 7.43
CA GLN A 52 7.56 9.04 6.18
C GLN A 52 7.17 8.07 5.06
N HIS A 53 7.74 6.86 5.02
CA HIS A 53 7.40 5.84 4.02
C HIS A 53 6.03 5.17 4.27
N THR A 54 5.48 5.34 5.47
CA THR A 54 4.15 4.82 5.86
C THR A 54 3.08 5.91 5.79
N VAL A 55 3.41 7.15 6.18
CA VAL A 55 2.45 8.26 6.22
C VAL A 55 1.84 8.54 4.86
N ILE A 56 2.59 8.31 3.76
CA ILE A 56 2.08 8.43 2.40
C ILE A 56 0.80 7.60 2.15
N TYR A 57 0.64 6.47 2.83
CA TYR A 57 -0.56 5.63 2.68
C TYR A 57 -1.83 6.27 3.26
N THR A 58 -1.66 7.26 4.13
CA THR A 58 -2.78 7.94 4.80
C THR A 58 -3.32 9.12 3.99
N ALA A 59 -2.66 9.50 2.88
CA ALA A 59 -3.03 10.66 2.07
C ALA A 59 -4.38 10.49 1.36
N SER A 60 -4.76 9.24 1.04
CA SER A 60 -6.01 8.91 0.33
C SER A 60 -7.13 8.44 1.26
N ASN A 61 -6.94 8.48 2.58
CA ASN A 61 -7.95 8.04 3.54
C ASN A 61 -8.76 9.24 4.05
N ASP A 62 -9.89 9.51 3.39
CA ASP A 62 -10.87 10.54 3.77
C ASP A 62 -11.59 10.20 5.08
N ALA A 63 -11.69 8.91 5.42
CA ALA A 63 -12.39 8.45 6.62
C ALA A 63 -11.82 9.02 7.92
N ARG A 64 -10.54 9.43 7.91
CA ARG A 64 -9.85 10.03 9.05
C ARG A 64 -10.47 11.34 9.50
N PHE A 65 -11.20 12.02 8.61
CA PHE A 65 -11.88 13.28 8.91
C PHE A 65 -13.33 13.07 9.34
N ARG A 66 -13.91 11.87 9.22
CA ARG A 66 -15.32 11.62 9.57
C ARG A 66 -15.62 11.76 11.06
N GLU A 67 -14.64 11.56 11.92
CA GLU A 67 -14.77 11.70 13.39
C GLU A 67 -14.24 13.04 13.92
N VAL A 68 -13.71 13.89 13.03
CA VAL A 68 -13.19 15.23 13.38
C VAL A 68 -14.30 16.28 13.36
N TRP A 69 -15.41 16.00 12.68
CA TRP A 69 -16.60 16.84 12.56
C TRP A 69 -17.79 16.20 13.26
#